data_AF-M1V0G7-F1
#
_entry.id   AF-M1V0G7-F1
#
_cell.length_a   1.000
_cell.length_b   1.000
_cell.length_c   1.000
_cell.angle_alpha   90.00
_cell.angle_beta   90.00
_cell.angle_gamma   90.00
#
_symmetry.space_group_name_H-M   'P 1'
#
loop_
_entity.id
_entity.type
_entity.pdbx_description
1 polymer ?
#
loop_
_entity_poly.entity_id
_entity_poly.type
_entity_poly.pdbx_seq_one_letter_code
_entity_poly.pdbx_strand_id
1 'polypeptide(L)'
;MTLRSRFLEQAAVELSEAAGELSQSYDTREKSWLELESLSDATSFRVGFQQLSSFNMPTVAVAEQMQRVASTLLDTADTLRLIERYVSYLENFSDQSQAVSFLLRYLGNLGNLLDFMCAREISALCTAISPPPLKYLDSFAGLSAAEIHEFHLLYSPPEIQQLAHDNPDMQILEAGDGNLVAAFGGIDNAATVTTIVAGVGSSQPEQWPAYLGRARTIQATTGGATIMWLGYSAPPTLAHGLARAPAASAANKLQDFQTALRARNPQQRQVLLGYSYGSTVVGAAAGILEEDAVVLVGSPGVGSGVFHASDLGEEVYAITGSTDPIGFAATQYDGVHGIDPTSPSFGATVLPSQADHSGYWEDEKFLQQLREVVAGNAKKPPP
;
A
#
# COMPACT_ATOMS: atom_id res chain seq x y z
N MET A 1 13.59 -18.50 0.96
CA MET A 1 13.70 -19.74 1.76
C MET A 1 12.66 -19.60 2.85
N THR A 2 11.61 -20.44 2.86
CA THR A 2 10.51 -20.27 3.82
C THR A 2 11.03 -20.48 5.25
N LEU A 3 10.78 -19.50 6.11
CA LEU A 3 11.12 -19.58 7.53
C LEU A 3 10.47 -20.84 8.14
N ARG A 4 11.17 -21.53 9.05
CA ARG A 4 10.64 -22.72 9.75
C ARG A 4 10.65 -22.50 11.25
N SER A 5 9.64 -23.06 11.93
CA SER A 5 9.48 -22.95 13.40
C SER A 5 10.76 -23.31 14.15
N ARG A 6 11.38 -24.44 13.79
CA ARG A 6 12.64 -24.92 14.39
C ARG A 6 13.80 -23.92 14.35
N PHE A 7 13.88 -23.07 13.31
CA PHE A 7 14.97 -22.10 13.18
C PHE A 7 14.76 -20.92 14.12
N LEU A 8 13.50 -20.48 14.30
CA LEU A 8 13.14 -19.47 15.28
C LEU A 8 13.37 -19.98 16.71
N GLU A 9 13.00 -21.24 16.99
CA GLU A 9 13.26 -21.89 18.29
C GLU A 9 14.76 -21.91 18.60
N GLN A 10 15.58 -22.35 17.65
CA GLN A 10 17.03 -22.38 17.83
C GLN A 10 17.60 -20.98 18.10
N ALA A 11 17.21 -19.98 17.28
CA ALA A 11 17.66 -18.61 17.47
C ALA A 11 17.22 -18.04 18.83
N ALA A 12 16.01 -18.34 19.28
CA ALA A 12 15.50 -17.90 20.57
C ALA A 12 16.28 -18.53 21.75
N VAL A 13 16.63 -19.80 21.66
CA VAL A 13 17.45 -20.49 22.67
C VAL A 13 18.84 -19.87 22.74
N GLU A 14 19.53 -19.74 21.62
CA GLU A 14 20.86 -19.12 21.55
C GLU A 14 20.84 -17.69 22.10
N LEU A 15 19.81 -16.91 21.78
CA LEU A 15 19.65 -15.54 22.27
C LEU A 15 19.36 -15.48 23.78
N SER A 16 18.54 -16.40 24.29
CA SER A 16 18.21 -16.51 25.72
C SER A 16 19.42 -16.93 26.55
N GLU A 17 20.23 -17.85 26.05
CA GLU A 17 21.48 -18.28 26.68
C GLU A 17 22.47 -17.12 26.76
N ALA A 18 22.71 -16.41 25.65
CA ALA A 18 23.58 -15.24 25.61
C ALA A 18 23.10 -14.12 26.55
N ALA A 19 21.79 -13.87 26.63
CA ALA A 19 21.22 -12.92 27.56
C ALA A 19 21.40 -13.34 29.03
N GLY A 20 21.29 -14.64 29.32
CA GLY A 20 21.55 -15.22 30.63
C GLY A 20 23.00 -15.04 31.06
N GLU A 21 23.96 -15.33 30.18
CA GLU A 21 25.39 -15.10 30.43
C GLU A 21 25.70 -13.63 30.68
N LEU A 22 25.09 -12.72 29.90
CA LEU A 22 25.27 -11.29 30.04
C LEU A 22 24.74 -10.77 31.39
N SER A 23 23.54 -11.23 31.78
CA SER A 23 22.93 -10.92 33.07
C SER A 23 23.77 -11.46 34.24
N GLN A 24 24.24 -12.70 34.15
CA GLN A 24 25.10 -13.29 35.17
C GLN A 24 26.45 -12.54 35.30
N SER A 25 27.04 -12.12 34.18
CA SER A 25 28.25 -11.29 34.19
C SER A 25 27.98 -9.93 34.85
N TYR A 26 26.80 -9.34 34.65
CA TYR A 26 26.40 -8.11 35.34
C TYR A 26 26.30 -8.34 36.85
N ASP A 27 25.52 -9.32 37.29
CA ASP A 27 25.31 -9.62 38.72
C ASP A 27 26.65 -9.87 39.45
N THR A 28 27.57 -10.57 38.79
CA THR A 28 28.90 -10.85 39.34
C THR A 28 29.73 -9.56 39.51
N ARG A 29 29.68 -8.66 38.52
CA ARG A 29 30.36 -7.36 38.61
C ARG A 29 29.73 -6.48 39.68
N GLU A 30 28.40 -6.39 39.72
CA GLU A 30 27.68 -5.59 40.72
C GLU A 30 28.01 -6.05 42.15
N LYS A 31 27.99 -7.37 42.42
CA LYS A 31 28.42 -7.91 43.71
C LYS A 31 29.85 -7.53 44.06
N SER A 32 30.77 -7.64 43.10
CA SER A 32 32.18 -7.26 43.28
C SER A 32 32.31 -5.76 43.61
N TRP A 33 31.50 -4.90 42.98
CA TRP A 33 31.48 -3.46 43.28
C TRP A 33 30.92 -3.15 44.66
N LEU A 34 29.81 -3.79 45.06
CA LEU A 34 29.20 -3.62 46.38
C LEU A 34 30.15 -4.08 47.50
N GLU A 35 30.88 -5.17 47.30
CA GLU A 35 31.93 -5.62 48.23
C GLU A 35 33.03 -4.56 48.37
N LEU A 36 33.55 -4.02 47.27
CA LEU A 36 34.58 -2.97 47.31
C LEU A 36 34.07 -1.68 47.96
N GLU A 37 32.82 -1.30 47.71
CA GLU A 37 32.19 -0.13 48.33
C GLU A 37 32.12 -0.29 49.85
N SER A 38 31.78 -1.49 50.33
CA SER A 38 31.70 -1.80 51.77
C SER A 38 33.04 -1.74 52.51
N LEU A 39 34.15 -1.80 51.78
CA LEU A 39 35.51 -1.73 52.33
C LEU A 39 36.06 -0.30 52.44
N SER A 40 35.28 0.73 52.05
CA SER A 40 35.73 2.12 52.04
C SER A 40 34.71 3.11 52.60
N ASP A 41 35.15 3.92 53.57
CA ASP A 41 34.34 5.05 54.08
C ASP A 41 34.50 6.34 53.25
N ALA A 42 35.41 6.36 52.27
CA ALA A 42 35.72 7.55 51.48
C ALA A 42 34.61 7.90 50.49
N THR A 43 33.97 9.06 50.68
CA THR A 43 32.83 9.51 49.87
C THR A 43 33.15 9.62 48.37
N SER A 44 34.38 10.05 48.01
CA SER A 44 34.80 10.16 46.61
C SER A 44 34.93 8.81 45.90
N PHE A 45 35.29 7.74 46.63
CA PHE A 45 35.34 6.39 46.09
C PHE A 45 33.93 5.81 45.87
N ARG A 46 33.01 6.03 46.82
CA ARG A 46 31.60 5.62 46.68
C ARG A 46 30.92 6.25 45.47
N VAL A 47 31.13 7.56 45.25
CA VAL A 47 30.60 8.25 44.07
C VAL A 47 31.18 7.68 42.77
N GLY A 48 32.49 7.35 42.75
CA GLY A 48 33.12 6.69 41.62
C GLY A 48 32.53 5.31 41.30
N PHE A 49 32.28 4.48 42.32
CA PHE A 49 31.64 3.17 42.14
C PHE A 49 30.19 3.28 41.65
N GLN A 50 29.40 4.21 42.20
CA GLN A 50 28.03 4.47 41.74
C GLN A 50 28.00 4.89 40.26
N GLN A 51 28.94 5.75 39.85
CA GLN A 51 29.05 6.18 38.46
C GLN A 51 29.48 5.03 37.53
N LEU A 52 30.42 4.18 37.95
CA LEU A 52 30.78 2.97 37.21
C LEU A 52 29.62 1.96 37.11
N SER A 53 28.85 1.78 38.18
CA SER A 53 27.64 0.95 38.17
C SER A 53 26.60 1.48 37.19
N SER A 54 26.43 2.81 37.11
CA SER A 54 25.51 3.42 36.15
C SER A 54 25.89 3.16 34.68
N PHE A 55 27.18 2.98 34.36
CA PHE A 55 27.63 2.57 33.03
C PHE A 55 27.35 1.09 32.71
N ASN A 56 27.03 0.27 33.71
CA ASN A 56 26.65 -1.13 33.52
C ASN A 56 25.13 -1.32 33.32
N MET A 57 24.28 -0.37 33.73
CA MET A 57 22.81 -0.40 33.49
C MET A 57 22.41 -0.64 32.01
N PRO A 58 23.12 -0.10 31.00
CA PRO A 58 22.87 -0.45 29.60
C PRO A 58 23.00 -1.94 29.30
N THR A 59 23.84 -2.69 30.03
CA THR A 59 24.04 -4.12 29.84
C THR A 59 22.83 -4.94 30.30
N VAL A 60 22.21 -4.53 31.42
CA VAL A 60 20.96 -5.13 31.92
C VAL A 60 19.83 -4.89 30.92
N ALA A 61 19.70 -3.65 30.44
CA ALA A 61 18.69 -3.31 29.44
C ALA A 61 18.86 -4.12 28.14
N VAL A 62 20.10 -4.34 27.70
CA VAL A 62 20.39 -5.21 26.54
C VAL A 62 20.01 -6.66 26.81
N ALA A 63 20.33 -7.22 27.99
CA ALA A 63 19.94 -8.58 28.35
C ALA A 63 18.41 -8.75 28.40
N GLU A 64 17.70 -7.80 29.02
CA GLU A 64 16.23 -7.80 29.04
C GLU A 64 15.63 -7.68 27.63
N GLN A 65 16.22 -6.84 26.77
CA GLN A 65 15.79 -6.69 25.39
C GLN A 65 16.01 -7.99 24.59
N MET A 66 17.16 -8.64 24.74
CA MET A 66 17.43 -9.94 24.11
C MET A 66 16.41 -11.00 24.54
N GLN A 67 16.02 -11.03 25.82
CA GLN A 67 14.98 -11.94 26.32
C GLN A 67 13.60 -11.64 25.70
N ARG A 68 13.23 -10.37 25.52
CA ARG A 68 11.98 -10.01 24.83
C ARG A 68 11.97 -10.46 23.38
N VAL A 69 13.08 -10.26 22.66
CA VAL A 69 13.23 -10.75 21.28
C VAL A 69 13.12 -12.27 21.23
N ALA A 70 13.76 -12.98 22.16
CA ALA A 70 13.65 -14.44 22.24
C ALA A 70 12.20 -14.90 22.48
N SER A 71 11.45 -14.19 23.34
CA SER A 71 10.01 -14.46 23.54
C SER A 71 9.21 -14.29 22.25
N THR A 72 9.37 -13.17 21.54
CA THR A 72 8.71 -12.93 20.25
C THR A 72 9.02 -14.02 19.23
N LEU A 73 10.27 -14.49 19.17
CA LEU A 73 10.68 -15.60 18.30
C LEU A 73 9.97 -16.92 18.65
N LEU A 74 9.84 -17.24 19.95
CA LEU A 74 9.15 -18.45 20.42
C LEU A 74 7.65 -18.40 20.13
N ASP A 75 7.00 -17.27 20.40
CA ASP A 75 5.57 -17.07 20.15
C ASP A 75 5.25 -17.21 18.65
N THR A 76 6.13 -16.66 17.81
CA THR A 76 6.06 -16.80 16.35
C THR A 76 6.28 -18.27 15.94
N ALA A 77 7.27 -18.95 16.53
CA ALA A 77 7.56 -20.35 16.23
C ALA A 77 6.39 -21.27 16.56
N ASP A 78 5.70 -21.06 17.69
CA ASP A 78 4.54 -21.83 18.08
C ASP A 78 3.39 -21.70 17.08
N THR A 79 3.14 -20.48 16.60
CA THR A 79 2.12 -20.21 15.59
C THR A 79 2.50 -20.83 14.24
N LEU A 80 3.75 -20.67 13.81
CA LEU A 80 4.26 -21.23 12.56
C LEU A 80 4.23 -22.76 12.57
N ARG A 81 4.51 -23.39 13.72
CA ARG A 81 4.42 -24.85 13.89
C ARG A 81 3.01 -25.38 13.66
N LEU A 82 1.98 -24.57 13.96
CA LEU A 82 0.59 -24.92 13.68
C LEU A 82 0.34 -24.93 12.16
N ILE A 83 0.79 -23.87 11.47
CA ILE A 83 0.68 -23.75 10.00
C ILE A 83 1.42 -24.91 9.32
N GLU A 84 2.66 -25.19 9.72
CA GLU A 84 3.47 -26.28 9.18
C GLU A 84 2.77 -27.65 9.29
N ARG A 85 2.11 -27.93 10.42
CA ARG A 85 1.32 -29.17 10.58
C ARG A 85 0.15 -29.26 9.60
N TYR A 86 -0.59 -28.16 9.41
CA TYR A 86 -1.69 -28.13 8.45
C TYR A 86 -1.19 -28.29 7.02
N VAL A 87 -0.10 -27.60 6.65
CA VAL A 87 0.53 -27.72 5.33
C VAL A 87 0.95 -29.17 5.08
N SER A 88 1.71 -29.79 5.98
CA SER A 88 2.15 -31.19 5.83
C SER A 88 0.99 -32.18 5.75
N TYR A 89 -0.13 -31.92 6.44
CA TYR A 89 -1.32 -32.74 6.33
C TYR A 89 -1.98 -32.60 4.95
N LEU A 90 -2.18 -31.36 4.50
CA LEU A 90 -2.90 -31.00 3.27
C LEU A 90 -2.11 -31.31 1.99
N GLU A 91 -0.78 -31.24 2.01
CA GLU A 91 0.09 -31.60 0.88
C GLU A 91 -0.17 -33.02 0.38
N ASN A 92 -0.53 -33.97 1.26
CA ASN A 92 -0.86 -35.34 0.85
C ASN A 92 -2.14 -35.44 -0.02
N PHE A 93 -2.94 -34.38 -0.06
CA PHE A 93 -4.23 -34.33 -0.76
C PHE A 93 -4.27 -33.23 -1.84
N SER A 94 -3.19 -32.47 -2.04
CA SER A 94 -3.18 -31.29 -2.92
C SER A 94 -3.51 -31.64 -4.37
N ASP A 95 -2.94 -32.73 -4.87
CA ASP A 95 -3.13 -33.19 -6.26
C ASP A 95 -4.54 -33.70 -6.54
N GLN A 96 -5.33 -33.91 -5.49
CA GLN A 96 -6.68 -34.47 -5.57
C GLN A 96 -7.76 -33.39 -5.54
N SER A 97 -7.42 -32.14 -5.18
CA SER A 97 -8.42 -31.08 -5.00
C SER A 97 -7.84 -29.69 -5.21
N GLN A 98 -8.47 -28.92 -6.10
CA GLN A 98 -8.16 -27.50 -6.28
C GLN A 98 -8.38 -26.70 -4.99
N ALA A 99 -9.42 -27.03 -4.21
CA ALA A 99 -9.71 -26.36 -2.94
C ALA A 99 -8.56 -26.53 -1.92
N VAL A 100 -7.94 -27.71 -1.87
CA VAL A 100 -6.77 -27.95 -1.03
C VAL A 100 -5.57 -27.13 -1.53
N SER A 101 -5.39 -27.03 -2.84
CA SER A 101 -4.35 -26.18 -3.44
C SER A 101 -4.55 -24.67 -3.17
N PHE A 102 -5.81 -24.20 -3.08
CA PHE A 102 -6.11 -22.83 -2.63
C PHE A 102 -5.76 -22.65 -1.15
N LEU A 103 -6.18 -23.58 -0.29
CA LEU A 103 -5.90 -23.53 1.14
C LEU A 103 -4.39 -23.54 1.45
N LEU A 104 -3.61 -24.35 0.72
CA LEU A 104 -2.15 -24.37 0.86
C LEU A 104 -1.50 -23.02 0.52
N ARG A 105 -1.98 -22.34 -0.53
CA ARG A 105 -1.50 -21.00 -0.87
C ARG A 105 -1.86 -19.97 0.21
N TYR A 106 -3.09 -20.02 0.72
CA TYR A 106 -3.52 -19.18 1.82
C TYR A 106 -2.65 -19.37 3.07
N LEU A 107 -2.38 -20.62 3.46
CA LEU A 107 -1.49 -20.93 4.59
C LEU A 107 -0.05 -20.44 4.34
N GLY A 108 0.43 -20.53 3.10
CA GLY A 108 1.72 -19.96 2.70
C GLY A 108 1.78 -18.45 2.89
N ASN A 109 0.75 -17.73 2.44
CA ASN A 109 0.66 -16.27 2.61
C ASN A 109 0.64 -15.88 4.09
N LEU A 110 -0.12 -16.60 4.93
CA LEU A 110 -0.14 -16.37 6.37
C LEU A 110 1.23 -16.61 7.01
N GLY A 111 1.99 -17.60 6.54
CA GLY A 111 3.36 -17.86 7.01
C GLY A 111 4.30 -16.70 6.72
N ASN A 112 4.25 -16.14 5.51
CA ASN A 112 5.07 -14.98 5.13
C ASN A 112 4.62 -13.69 5.84
N LEU A 113 3.31 -13.50 6.05
CA LEU A 113 2.80 -12.40 6.85
C LEU A 113 3.27 -12.51 8.31
N LEU A 114 3.26 -13.71 8.88
CA LEU A 114 3.74 -13.97 10.24
C LEU A 114 5.24 -13.66 10.38
N ASP A 115 6.07 -14.06 9.41
CA ASP A 115 7.50 -13.71 9.35
C ASP A 115 7.71 -12.18 9.33
N PHE A 116 6.98 -11.49 8.45
CA PHE A 116 7.01 -10.03 8.37
C PHE A 116 6.62 -9.36 9.70
N MET A 117 5.56 -9.83 10.35
CA MET A 117 5.11 -9.29 11.64
C MET A 117 6.13 -9.55 12.76
N CYS A 118 6.75 -10.73 12.78
CA CYS A 118 7.83 -11.07 13.71
C CYS A 118 9.03 -10.12 13.55
N ALA A 119 9.52 -9.94 12.32
CA ALA A 119 10.64 -9.04 12.04
C ALA A 119 10.34 -7.59 12.44
N ARG A 120 9.10 -7.14 12.23
CA ARG A 120 8.63 -5.82 12.61
C ARG A 120 8.55 -5.63 14.13
N GLU A 121 8.09 -6.63 14.87
CA GLU A 121 8.05 -6.60 16.34
C GLU A 121 9.46 -6.57 16.94
N ILE A 122 10.37 -7.41 16.42
CA ILE A 122 11.78 -7.39 16.79
C ILE A 122 12.40 -6.01 16.53
N SER A 123 12.09 -5.41 15.38
CA SER A 123 12.56 -4.05 15.06
C SER A 123 12.04 -3.00 16.04
N ALA A 124 10.77 -3.13 16.47
CA ALA A 124 10.18 -2.24 17.47
C ALA A 124 10.80 -2.42 18.86
N LEU A 125 11.18 -3.64 19.23
CA LEU A 125 11.92 -3.92 20.47
C LEU A 125 13.35 -3.38 20.43
N CYS A 126 13.95 -3.33 19.23
CA CYS A 126 15.35 -2.98 19.03
C CYS A 126 15.61 -1.53 18.62
N THR A 127 14.57 -0.73 18.42
CA THR A 127 14.70 0.67 18.02
C THR A 127 13.90 1.58 18.94
N ALA A 128 14.36 2.81 19.12
CA ALA A 128 13.67 3.81 19.94
C ALA A 128 12.44 4.43 19.24
N ILE A 129 12.21 4.10 17.98
CA ILE A 129 11.16 4.67 17.13
C ILE A 129 10.13 3.57 16.88
N SER A 130 8.90 3.77 17.33
CA SER A 130 7.81 2.85 17.01
C SER A 130 7.57 2.81 15.50
N PRO A 131 7.44 1.62 14.89
CA PRO A 131 7.21 1.52 13.47
C PRO A 131 5.84 2.13 13.11
N PRO A 132 5.73 2.86 11.99
CA PRO A 132 4.48 3.50 11.58
C PRO A 132 3.39 2.45 11.33
N PRO A 133 2.11 2.74 11.59
CA PRO A 133 1.03 1.76 11.40
C PRO A 133 1.02 1.20 9.98
N LEU A 134 0.73 -0.10 9.86
CA LEU A 134 0.61 -0.78 8.57
C LEU A 134 -0.70 -0.37 7.90
N LYS A 135 -0.60 0.58 6.96
CA LYS A 135 -1.76 1.14 6.28
C LYS A 135 -1.53 1.31 4.78
N TYR A 136 -0.35 1.80 4.41
CA TYR A 136 0.00 2.17 3.05
C TYR A 136 0.81 1.08 2.37
N LEU A 137 0.73 1.00 1.04
CA LEU A 137 1.36 -0.05 0.24
C LEU A 137 2.89 -0.12 0.45
N ASP A 138 3.53 1.03 0.67
CA ASP A 138 4.98 1.16 0.93
C ASP A 138 5.43 0.48 2.25
N SER A 139 4.49 0.31 3.18
CA SER A 139 4.76 -0.18 4.53
C SER A 139 4.89 -1.71 4.57
N PHE A 140 4.57 -2.40 3.47
CA PHE A 140 4.58 -3.85 3.33
C PHE A 140 5.71 -4.33 2.40
N ALA A 141 6.90 -3.74 2.54
CA ALA A 141 8.06 -4.10 1.75
C ALA A 141 8.34 -5.63 1.81
N GLY A 142 8.49 -6.24 0.64
CA GLY A 142 8.77 -7.68 0.50
C GLY A 142 7.54 -8.59 0.50
N LEU A 143 6.35 -8.10 0.87
CA LEU A 143 5.11 -8.87 0.76
C LEU A 143 4.47 -8.72 -0.63
N SER A 144 3.95 -9.82 -1.16
CA SER A 144 3.07 -9.88 -2.33
C SER A 144 1.72 -9.22 -2.05
N ALA A 145 0.99 -8.87 -3.11
CA ALA A 145 -0.35 -8.29 -2.99
C ALA A 145 -1.34 -9.22 -2.28
N ALA A 146 -1.15 -10.54 -2.41
CA ALA A 146 -1.97 -11.53 -1.71
C ALA A 146 -1.73 -11.51 -0.21
N GLU A 147 -0.47 -11.40 0.24
CA GLU A 147 -0.14 -11.31 1.67
C GLU A 147 -0.60 -10.00 2.30
N ILE A 148 -0.50 -8.89 1.55
CA ILE A 148 -1.02 -7.59 1.96
C ILE A 148 -2.55 -7.65 2.11
N HIS A 149 -3.22 -8.33 1.18
CA HIS A 149 -4.66 -8.57 1.28
C HIS A 149 -5.03 -9.33 2.55
N GLU A 150 -4.30 -10.38 2.93
CA GLU A 150 -4.60 -11.13 4.16
C GLU A 150 -4.47 -10.25 5.41
N PHE A 151 -3.44 -9.40 5.46
CA PHE A 151 -3.29 -8.44 6.55
C PHE A 151 -4.50 -7.51 6.61
N HIS A 152 -4.82 -6.84 5.50
CA HIS A 152 -5.93 -5.89 5.51
C HIS A 152 -7.27 -6.58 5.76
N LEU A 153 -7.50 -7.79 5.26
CA LEU A 153 -8.73 -8.54 5.52
C LEU A 153 -8.90 -8.79 7.03
N LEU A 154 -7.84 -9.16 7.74
CA LEU A 154 -7.89 -9.42 9.19
C LEU A 154 -8.15 -8.16 10.02
N TYR A 155 -7.54 -7.03 9.64
CA TYR A 155 -7.56 -5.79 10.45
C TYR A 155 -8.54 -4.72 9.97
N SER A 156 -9.23 -4.92 8.85
CA SER A 156 -10.19 -3.95 8.34
C SER A 156 -11.52 -3.96 9.11
N PRO A 157 -12.27 -2.85 9.10
CA PRO A 157 -13.64 -2.80 9.60
C PRO A 157 -14.57 -3.85 8.95
N PRO A 158 -15.65 -4.28 9.63
CA PRO A 158 -16.57 -5.29 9.13
C PRO A 158 -17.14 -4.99 7.74
N GLU A 159 -17.32 -3.71 7.39
CA GLU A 159 -17.86 -3.31 6.09
C GLU A 159 -16.90 -3.66 4.94
N ILE A 160 -15.59 -3.49 5.13
CA ILE A 160 -14.57 -3.86 4.14
C ILE A 160 -14.37 -5.39 4.12
N GLN A 161 -14.44 -6.06 5.28
CA GLN A 161 -14.38 -7.53 5.34
C GLN A 161 -15.55 -8.16 4.57
N GLN A 162 -16.76 -7.65 4.76
CA GLN A 162 -17.93 -8.11 4.03
C GLN A 162 -17.79 -7.81 2.53
N LEU A 163 -17.30 -6.62 2.15
CA LEU A 163 -17.04 -6.28 0.76
C LEU A 163 -16.07 -7.27 0.11
N ALA A 164 -14.97 -7.64 0.79
CA ALA A 164 -14.02 -8.64 0.31
C ALA A 164 -14.63 -10.04 0.22
N HIS A 165 -15.46 -10.43 1.19
CA HIS A 165 -16.18 -11.69 1.15
C HIS A 165 -17.09 -11.82 -0.07
N ASP A 166 -17.80 -10.73 -0.40
CA ASP A 166 -18.71 -10.68 -1.55
C ASP A 166 -17.98 -10.52 -2.89
N ASN A 167 -16.68 -10.21 -2.87
CA ASN A 167 -15.85 -9.92 -4.05
C ASN A 167 -14.50 -10.66 -3.96
N PRO A 168 -14.48 -12.01 -4.12
CA PRO A 168 -13.28 -12.82 -3.87
C PRO A 168 -12.15 -12.63 -4.89
N ASP A 169 -12.40 -11.90 -5.98
CA ASP A 169 -11.41 -11.46 -6.97
C ASP A 169 -10.71 -10.14 -6.60
N MET A 170 -11.20 -9.46 -5.55
CA MET A 170 -10.64 -8.22 -5.04
C MET A 170 -9.50 -8.50 -4.04
N GLN A 171 -8.37 -7.84 -4.22
CA GLN A 171 -7.25 -7.84 -3.26
C GLN A 171 -7.15 -6.45 -2.61
N ILE A 172 -7.19 -6.38 -1.28
CA ILE A 172 -7.07 -5.12 -0.55
C ILE A 172 -5.58 -4.74 -0.46
N LEU A 173 -5.23 -3.54 -0.91
CA LEU A 173 -3.85 -3.01 -0.87
C LEU A 173 -3.64 -1.98 0.23
N GLU A 174 -4.67 -1.18 0.53
CA GLU A 174 -4.69 -0.23 1.63
C GLU A 174 -6.11 -0.16 2.20
N ALA A 175 -6.24 -0.06 3.52
CA ALA A 175 -7.53 0.14 4.18
C ALA A 175 -7.37 0.90 5.50
N GLY A 176 -8.35 1.76 5.82
CA GLY A 176 -8.45 2.44 7.12
C GLY A 176 -8.83 3.91 6.99
N ASP A 177 -9.50 4.45 8.02
CA ASP A 177 -10.02 5.83 8.08
C ASP A 177 -10.97 6.20 6.91
N GLY A 178 -11.80 5.24 6.48
CA GLY A 178 -12.73 5.41 5.35
C GLY A 178 -12.08 5.32 3.97
N ASN A 179 -10.76 5.09 3.89
CA ASN A 179 -10.05 4.84 2.64
C ASN A 179 -10.02 3.35 2.31
N LEU A 180 -10.04 3.06 1.01
CA LEU A 180 -9.90 1.72 0.46
C LEU A 180 -9.13 1.78 -0.87
N VAL A 181 -8.05 1.02 -0.98
CA VAL A 181 -7.39 0.79 -2.26
C VAL A 181 -7.41 -0.71 -2.50
N ALA A 182 -7.90 -1.11 -3.66
CA ALA A 182 -8.05 -2.52 -4.00
C ALA A 182 -7.62 -2.82 -5.43
N ALA A 183 -7.05 -4.00 -5.65
CA ALA A 183 -6.62 -4.49 -6.94
C ALA A 183 -7.53 -5.60 -7.47
N PHE A 184 -7.57 -5.68 -8.80
CA PHE A 184 -8.17 -6.74 -9.58
C PHE A 184 -7.12 -7.29 -10.55
N GLY A 185 -6.85 -8.59 -10.46
CA GLY A 185 -5.68 -9.20 -11.12
C GLY A 185 -4.38 -9.02 -10.32
N GLY A 186 -3.35 -9.79 -10.66
CA GLY A 186 -2.11 -9.86 -9.88
C GLY A 186 -1.14 -8.72 -10.20
N ILE A 187 -1.16 -7.64 -9.41
CA ILE A 187 -0.31 -6.45 -9.60
C ILE A 187 1.20 -6.76 -9.55
N ASP A 188 1.61 -7.83 -8.87
CA ASP A 188 3.02 -8.19 -8.71
C ASP A 188 3.66 -8.62 -10.05
N ASN A 189 2.89 -9.29 -10.91
CA ASN A 189 3.40 -9.93 -12.11
C ASN A 189 2.77 -9.42 -13.41
N ALA A 190 1.75 -8.56 -13.32
CA ALA A 190 1.09 -8.03 -14.50
C ALA A 190 2.06 -7.17 -15.32
N ALA A 191 2.05 -7.35 -16.65
CA ALA A 191 2.85 -6.51 -17.55
C ALA A 191 2.37 -5.05 -17.58
N THR A 192 1.08 -4.84 -17.30
CA THR A 192 0.45 -3.53 -17.23
C THR A 192 -0.43 -3.42 -16.00
N VAL A 193 -0.42 -2.25 -15.36
CA VAL A 193 -1.36 -1.88 -14.28
C VAL A 193 -2.00 -0.53 -14.59
N THR A 194 -3.32 -0.47 -14.43
CA THR A 194 -4.06 0.81 -14.47
C THR A 194 -4.55 1.18 -13.07
N THR A 195 -4.12 2.32 -12.55
CA THR A 195 -4.65 2.90 -11.30
C THR A 195 -5.77 3.87 -11.65
N ILE A 196 -7.03 3.54 -11.32
CA ILE A 196 -8.17 4.46 -11.45
C ILE A 196 -8.36 5.26 -10.15
N VAL A 197 -8.08 6.55 -10.23
CA VAL A 197 -8.34 7.53 -9.18
C VAL A 197 -9.79 7.99 -9.26
N ALA A 198 -10.55 7.66 -8.23
CA ALA A 198 -11.98 7.89 -8.19
C ALA A 198 -12.35 9.35 -7.89
N GLY A 199 -13.56 9.75 -8.31
CA GLY A 199 -14.07 11.11 -8.18
C GLY A 199 -14.92 11.34 -6.93
N VAL A 200 -15.80 12.33 -7.02
CA VAL A 200 -16.78 12.70 -5.96
C VAL A 200 -17.55 11.48 -5.47
N GLY A 201 -17.83 11.45 -4.17
CA GLY A 201 -18.62 10.43 -3.49
C GLY A 201 -17.89 9.10 -3.30
N SER A 202 -16.67 8.94 -3.82
CA SER A 202 -16.00 7.64 -3.84
C SER A 202 -15.59 7.09 -2.47
N SER A 203 -15.43 7.94 -1.46
CA SER A 203 -15.20 7.50 -0.08
C SER A 203 -16.46 6.99 0.63
N GLN A 204 -17.64 7.09 0.02
CA GLN A 204 -18.88 6.59 0.58
C GLN A 204 -19.04 5.10 0.28
N PRO A 205 -19.22 4.22 1.30
CA PRO A 205 -19.35 2.78 1.09
C PRO A 205 -20.45 2.40 0.09
N GLU A 206 -21.52 3.19 0.00
CA GLU A 206 -22.63 2.97 -0.93
C GLU A 206 -22.20 3.10 -2.40
N GLN A 207 -21.09 3.80 -2.67
CA GLN A 207 -20.56 4.01 -4.02
C GLN A 207 -19.51 2.96 -4.41
N TRP A 208 -18.96 2.21 -3.45
CA TRP A 208 -17.91 1.22 -3.72
C TRP A 208 -18.30 0.18 -4.78
N PRO A 209 -19.51 -0.42 -4.77
CA PRO A 209 -19.89 -1.40 -5.79
C PRO A 209 -19.76 -0.87 -7.23
N ALA A 210 -20.09 0.41 -7.47
CA ALA A 210 -19.94 1.02 -8.78
C ALA A 210 -18.46 1.13 -9.18
N TYR A 211 -17.58 1.54 -8.26
CA TYR A 211 -16.13 1.62 -8.55
C TYR A 211 -15.48 0.25 -8.70
N LEU A 212 -15.92 -0.77 -7.96
CA LEU A 212 -15.49 -2.17 -8.19
C LEU A 212 -15.87 -2.63 -9.60
N GLY A 213 -17.10 -2.33 -10.04
CA GLY A 213 -17.56 -2.61 -11.40
C GLY A 213 -16.67 -1.96 -12.47
N ARG A 214 -16.35 -0.67 -12.29
CA ARG A 214 -15.46 0.08 -13.20
C ARG A 214 -14.07 -0.54 -13.29
N ALA A 215 -13.47 -0.85 -12.13
CA ALA A 215 -12.14 -1.46 -12.09
C ALA A 215 -12.12 -2.84 -12.77
N ARG A 216 -13.16 -3.66 -12.58
CA ARG A 216 -13.33 -4.93 -13.31
C ARG A 216 -13.50 -4.74 -14.81
N THR A 217 -14.27 -3.74 -15.25
CA THR A 217 -14.43 -3.43 -16.68
C THR A 217 -13.08 -3.07 -17.31
N ILE A 218 -12.27 -2.24 -16.64
CA ILE A 218 -10.93 -1.89 -17.12
C ILE A 218 -10.04 -3.14 -17.18
N GLN A 219 -10.04 -3.95 -16.11
CA GLN A 219 -9.26 -5.19 -16.03
C GLN A 219 -9.62 -6.16 -17.16
N ALA A 220 -10.91 -6.41 -17.38
CA ALA A 220 -11.39 -7.31 -18.43
C ALA A 220 -11.10 -6.79 -19.84
N THR A 221 -11.18 -5.47 -20.04
CA THR A 221 -10.95 -4.82 -21.34
C THR A 221 -9.47 -4.83 -21.72
N THR A 222 -8.60 -4.52 -20.77
CA THR A 222 -7.16 -4.31 -21.01
C THR A 222 -6.35 -5.60 -20.89
N GLY A 223 -6.84 -6.56 -20.09
CA GLY A 223 -6.10 -7.78 -19.73
C GLY A 223 -4.96 -7.54 -18.73
N GLY A 224 -4.74 -6.30 -18.30
CA GLY A 224 -3.80 -5.92 -17.24
C GLY A 224 -4.45 -6.00 -15.86
N ALA A 225 -3.66 -5.79 -14.81
CA ALA A 225 -4.22 -5.59 -13.48
C ALA A 225 -4.79 -4.16 -13.34
N THR A 226 -5.80 -3.98 -12.50
CA THR A 226 -6.41 -2.67 -12.26
C THR A 226 -6.50 -2.39 -10.78
N ILE A 227 -6.14 -1.18 -10.37
CA ILE A 227 -6.22 -0.71 -8.99
C ILE A 227 -7.33 0.33 -8.91
N MET A 228 -8.35 0.04 -8.09
CA MET A 228 -9.33 1.01 -7.63
C MET A 228 -8.73 1.81 -6.48
N TRP A 229 -8.43 3.10 -6.72
CA TRP A 229 -7.79 3.96 -5.72
C TRP A 229 -8.78 4.92 -5.07
N LEU A 230 -9.21 4.60 -3.84
CA LEU A 230 -10.04 5.43 -2.96
C LEU A 230 -9.22 5.87 -1.73
N GLY A 231 -7.95 6.25 -1.95
CA GLY A 231 -6.96 6.55 -0.90
C GLY A 231 -7.11 7.91 -0.21
N TYR A 232 -8.21 8.62 -0.45
CA TYR A 232 -8.45 9.98 0.05
C TYR A 232 -9.90 10.21 0.45
N SER A 233 -10.12 11.27 1.23
CA SER A 233 -11.46 11.75 1.58
C SER A 233 -12.04 12.57 0.42
N ALA A 234 -12.71 11.88 -0.50
CA ALA A 234 -13.35 12.49 -1.65
C ALA A 234 -14.48 13.44 -1.22
N PRO A 235 -14.74 14.51 -1.98
CA PRO A 235 -15.89 15.37 -1.72
C PRO A 235 -17.19 14.54 -1.72
N PRO A 236 -18.08 14.69 -0.72
CA PRO A 236 -19.23 13.80 -0.58
C PRO A 236 -20.33 14.06 -1.61
N THR A 237 -20.39 15.27 -2.19
CA THR A 237 -21.37 15.62 -3.22
C THR A 237 -20.74 16.51 -4.28
N LEU A 238 -21.39 16.65 -5.44
CA LEU A 238 -20.92 17.51 -6.52
C LEU A 238 -20.71 18.96 -6.07
N ALA A 239 -21.58 19.48 -5.19
CA ALA A 239 -21.44 20.83 -4.64
C ALA A 239 -20.15 20.98 -3.80
N HIS A 240 -19.81 19.97 -3.00
CA HIS A 240 -18.54 19.95 -2.26
C HIS A 240 -17.35 19.72 -3.20
N GLY A 241 -17.59 19.08 -4.35
CA GLY A 241 -16.62 18.87 -5.42
C GLY A 241 -16.07 20.16 -6.04
N LEU A 242 -16.61 21.34 -5.72
CA LEU A 242 -16.01 22.63 -6.11
C LEU A 242 -14.73 22.96 -5.31
N ALA A 243 -14.55 22.34 -4.14
CA ALA A 243 -13.38 22.59 -3.31
C ALA A 243 -12.12 21.95 -3.89
N ARG A 244 -11.00 22.68 -3.88
CA ARG A 244 -9.68 22.18 -4.33
C ARG A 244 -8.89 21.45 -3.24
N ALA A 245 -9.21 21.72 -1.97
CA ALA A 245 -8.47 21.17 -0.83
C ALA A 245 -8.46 19.63 -0.75
N PRO A 246 -9.55 18.90 -1.08
CA PRO A 246 -9.51 17.43 -1.09
C PRO A 246 -8.48 16.87 -2.08
N ALA A 247 -8.40 17.42 -3.30
CA ALA A 247 -7.39 17.02 -4.28
C ALA A 247 -5.97 17.32 -3.82
N ALA A 248 -5.72 18.51 -3.27
CA ALA A 248 -4.41 18.86 -2.73
C ALA A 248 -3.98 17.93 -1.58
N SER A 249 -4.90 17.59 -0.67
CA SER A 249 -4.62 16.65 0.43
C SER A 249 -4.42 15.20 -0.02
N ALA A 250 -4.88 14.84 -1.23
CA ALA A 250 -4.72 13.52 -1.82
C ALA A 250 -3.40 13.37 -2.58
N ALA A 251 -2.80 14.48 -3.03
CA ALA A 251 -1.63 14.50 -3.90
C ALA A 251 -0.47 13.63 -3.39
N ASN A 252 0.02 13.89 -2.18
CA ASN A 252 1.14 13.13 -1.61
C ASN A 252 0.79 11.64 -1.44
N LYS A 253 -0.43 11.32 -1.00
CA LYS A 253 -0.85 9.92 -0.83
C LYS A 253 -0.87 9.17 -2.16
N LEU A 254 -1.29 9.84 -3.24
CA LEU A 254 -1.26 9.24 -4.58
C LEU A 254 0.18 9.07 -5.07
N GLN A 255 1.04 10.07 -4.86
CA GLN A 255 2.47 9.99 -5.19
C GLN A 255 3.17 8.84 -4.45
N ASP A 256 2.95 8.73 -3.13
CA ASP A 256 3.50 7.66 -2.30
C ASP A 256 3.02 6.29 -2.78
N PHE A 257 1.72 6.16 -3.07
CA PHE A 257 1.14 4.93 -3.59
C PHE A 257 1.76 4.51 -4.93
N GLN A 258 1.86 5.44 -5.89
CA GLN A 258 2.38 5.14 -7.21
C GLN A 258 3.90 4.87 -7.18
N THR A 259 4.63 5.56 -6.30
CA THR A 259 6.05 5.27 -6.03
C THR A 259 6.23 3.86 -5.47
N ALA A 260 5.39 3.47 -4.49
CA ALA A 260 5.41 2.12 -3.94
C ALA A 260 5.07 1.07 -5.00
N LEU A 261 4.08 1.34 -5.85
CA LEU A 261 3.71 0.46 -6.95
C LEU A 261 4.87 0.28 -7.95
N ARG A 262 5.54 1.36 -8.36
CA ARG A 262 6.72 1.32 -9.25
C ARG A 262 7.88 0.56 -8.64
N ALA A 263 8.16 0.75 -7.34
CA ALA A 263 9.21 0.03 -6.64
C ALA A 263 8.97 -1.49 -6.62
N ARG A 264 7.71 -1.93 -6.59
CA ARG A 264 7.33 -3.36 -6.61
C ARG A 264 7.61 -4.02 -7.96
N ASN A 265 7.29 -3.34 -9.06
CA ASN A 265 7.58 -3.86 -10.40
C ASN A 265 8.03 -2.73 -11.35
N PRO A 266 9.34 -2.43 -11.40
CA PRO A 266 9.86 -1.34 -12.21
C PRO A 266 9.68 -1.51 -13.72
N GLN A 267 9.48 -2.74 -14.20
CA GLN A 267 9.31 -3.09 -15.62
C GLN A 267 7.83 -3.08 -16.05
N GLN A 268 6.90 -2.95 -15.11
CA GLN A 268 5.48 -2.87 -15.40
C GLN A 268 5.16 -1.52 -16.02
N ARG A 269 4.38 -1.52 -17.10
CA ARG A 269 3.81 -0.29 -17.64
C ARG A 269 2.67 0.17 -16.74
N GLN A 270 2.79 1.37 -16.20
CA GLN A 270 1.83 1.95 -15.27
C GLN A 270 1.03 3.06 -15.94
N VAL A 271 -0.30 2.95 -15.85
CA VAL A 271 -1.24 3.93 -16.37
C VAL A 271 -2.02 4.53 -15.22
N LEU A 272 -1.99 5.85 -15.08
CA LEU A 272 -2.76 6.58 -14.09
C LEU A 272 -4.00 7.18 -14.74
N LEU A 273 -5.17 6.69 -14.37
CA LEU A 273 -6.46 7.13 -14.89
C LEU A 273 -7.18 7.99 -13.85
N GLY A 274 -7.30 9.29 -14.12
CA GLY A 274 -8.08 10.21 -13.30
C GLY A 274 -9.50 10.35 -13.83
N TYR A 275 -10.49 9.86 -13.08
CA TYR A 275 -11.91 9.95 -13.48
C TYR A 275 -12.65 11.04 -12.70
N SER A 276 -13.36 11.93 -13.41
CA SER A 276 -14.10 13.03 -12.79
C SER A 276 -13.17 13.88 -11.91
N TYR A 277 -13.55 14.18 -10.68
CA TYR A 277 -12.68 14.86 -9.69
C TYR A 277 -11.34 14.16 -9.46
N GLY A 278 -11.23 12.85 -9.72
CA GLY A 278 -9.96 12.12 -9.68
C GLY A 278 -8.93 12.66 -10.68
N SER A 279 -9.35 13.27 -11.79
CA SER A 279 -8.43 13.97 -12.71
C SER A 279 -7.79 15.21 -12.06
N THR A 280 -8.50 15.91 -11.19
CA THR A 280 -7.97 17.02 -10.39
C THR A 280 -6.99 16.50 -9.34
N VAL A 281 -7.24 15.33 -8.75
CA VAL A 281 -6.30 14.66 -7.83
C VAL A 281 -5.00 14.29 -8.55
N VAL A 282 -5.10 13.68 -9.74
CA VAL A 282 -3.93 13.37 -10.59
C VAL A 282 -3.15 14.65 -10.90
N GLY A 283 -3.84 15.71 -11.29
CA GLY A 283 -3.21 17.01 -11.53
C GLY A 283 -2.55 17.64 -10.30
N ALA A 284 -3.15 17.49 -9.12
CA ALA A 284 -2.54 17.94 -7.86
C ALA A 284 -1.29 17.13 -7.48
N ALA A 285 -1.20 15.87 -7.92
CA ALA A 285 -0.05 14.99 -7.74
C ALA A 285 1.05 15.19 -8.79
N ALA A 286 0.87 16.05 -9.79
CA ALA A 286 1.83 16.28 -10.87
C ALA A 286 3.26 16.62 -10.38
N GLY A 287 4.26 16.33 -11.23
CA GLY A 287 5.67 16.67 -11.01
C GLY A 287 6.54 15.60 -10.33
N ILE A 288 5.94 14.62 -9.63
CA ILE A 288 6.65 13.45 -9.03
C ILE A 288 6.18 12.13 -9.66
N LEU A 289 5.08 12.19 -10.40
CA LEU A 289 4.48 11.07 -11.11
C LEU A 289 5.41 10.55 -12.22
N GLU A 290 5.72 9.26 -12.18
CA GLU A 290 6.60 8.54 -13.11
C GLU A 290 5.82 7.53 -13.97
N GLU A 291 4.51 7.70 -14.13
CA GLU A 291 3.68 6.81 -14.92
C GLU A 291 3.98 6.92 -16.40
N ASP A 292 3.89 5.77 -17.08
CA ASP A 292 4.17 5.69 -18.51
C ASP A 292 3.05 6.34 -19.33
N ALA A 293 1.83 6.42 -18.78
CA ALA A 293 0.73 7.18 -19.38
C ALA A 293 -0.26 7.72 -18.34
N VAL A 294 -0.83 8.89 -18.63
CA VAL A 294 -1.91 9.52 -17.84
C VAL A 294 -3.16 9.62 -18.71
N VAL A 295 -4.30 9.20 -18.17
CA VAL A 295 -5.61 9.24 -18.86
C VAL A 295 -6.61 10.02 -18.02
N LEU A 296 -7.11 11.14 -18.55
CA LEU A 296 -8.04 12.03 -17.86
C LEU A 296 -9.43 11.88 -18.47
N VAL A 297 -10.38 11.34 -17.69
CA VAL A 297 -11.73 10.99 -18.16
C VAL A 297 -12.77 11.85 -17.46
N GLY A 298 -13.59 12.56 -18.24
CA GLY A 298 -14.67 13.41 -17.73
C GLY A 298 -14.17 14.46 -16.73
N SER A 299 -13.10 15.17 -17.06
CA SER A 299 -12.41 16.05 -16.12
C SER A 299 -13.12 17.40 -15.91
N PRO A 300 -13.27 17.88 -14.66
CA PRO A 300 -13.66 19.27 -14.37
C PRO A 300 -12.47 20.26 -14.33
N GLY A 301 -11.29 19.83 -14.77
CA GLY A 301 -10.02 20.55 -14.71
C GLY A 301 -8.92 19.78 -13.97
N VAL A 302 -7.67 20.00 -14.38
CA VAL A 302 -6.48 19.21 -13.97
C VAL A 302 -5.63 19.86 -12.86
N GLY A 303 -6.25 20.59 -11.95
CA GLY A 303 -5.57 21.33 -10.90
C GLY A 303 -4.97 22.67 -11.38
N SER A 304 -4.70 23.56 -10.43
CA SER A 304 -4.23 24.93 -10.72
C SER A 304 -2.72 25.05 -10.99
N GLY A 305 -1.98 23.94 -10.90
CA GLY A 305 -0.53 23.89 -11.12
C GLY A 305 -0.12 23.24 -12.44
N VAL A 306 -1.09 22.76 -13.22
CA VAL A 306 -0.87 22.03 -14.47
C VAL A 306 -1.43 22.89 -15.60
N PHE A 307 -0.55 23.36 -16.47
CA PHE A 307 -0.91 24.25 -17.57
C PHE A 307 -0.80 23.58 -18.93
N HIS A 308 -0.02 22.50 -19.01
CA HIS A 308 0.17 21.73 -20.23
C HIS A 308 0.29 20.23 -19.92
N ALA A 309 -0.05 19.39 -20.87
CA ALA A 309 0.03 17.93 -20.76
C ALA A 309 1.43 17.45 -20.35
N SER A 310 2.48 18.13 -20.80
CA SER A 310 3.87 17.82 -20.42
C SER A 310 4.16 17.96 -18.92
N ASP A 311 3.31 18.67 -18.16
CA ASP A 311 3.44 18.75 -16.70
C ASP A 311 2.98 17.45 -16.01
N LEU A 312 2.24 16.59 -16.73
CA LEU A 312 1.76 15.28 -16.28
C LEU A 312 2.57 14.09 -16.82
N GLY A 313 3.31 14.28 -17.92
CA GLY A 313 4.12 13.25 -18.55
C GLY A 313 4.17 13.34 -20.08
N GLU A 314 4.77 12.33 -20.71
CA GLU A 314 4.94 12.30 -22.18
C GLU A 314 3.68 11.80 -22.91
N GLU A 315 3.01 10.80 -22.33
CA GLU A 315 1.80 10.19 -22.84
C GLU A 315 0.58 10.62 -22.03
N VAL A 316 -0.08 11.69 -22.46
CA VAL A 316 -1.30 12.18 -21.80
C VAL A 316 -2.47 12.11 -22.75
N TYR A 317 -3.54 11.45 -22.30
CA TYR A 317 -4.78 11.29 -23.03
C TYR A 317 -5.91 11.97 -22.27
N ALA A 318 -6.82 12.62 -22.99
CA ALA A 318 -7.96 13.31 -22.40
C ALA A 318 -9.25 12.94 -23.12
N ILE A 319 -10.31 12.71 -22.36
CA ILE A 319 -11.62 12.26 -22.85
C ILE A 319 -12.70 13.01 -22.11
N THR A 320 -13.55 13.71 -22.85
CA THR A 320 -14.83 14.23 -22.36
C THR A 320 -15.88 13.81 -23.37
N GLY A 321 -16.82 12.96 -22.93
CA GLY A 321 -17.89 12.45 -23.77
C GLY A 321 -18.79 13.58 -24.28
N SER A 322 -19.27 13.49 -25.52
CA SER A 322 -20.07 14.56 -26.12
C SER A 322 -21.41 14.82 -25.41
N THR A 323 -21.86 13.89 -24.56
CA THR A 323 -23.07 14.04 -23.74
C THR A 323 -22.75 14.26 -22.26
N ASP A 324 -21.48 14.34 -21.89
CA ASP A 324 -21.05 14.57 -20.51
C ASP A 324 -21.18 16.05 -20.13
N PRO A 325 -22.07 16.42 -19.18
CA PRO A 325 -22.22 17.80 -18.73
C PRO A 325 -20.97 18.35 -18.03
N ILE A 326 -20.00 17.51 -17.64
CA ILE A 326 -18.75 17.98 -17.04
C ILE A 326 -17.93 18.84 -18.01
N GLY A 327 -18.16 18.74 -19.32
CA GLY A 327 -17.53 19.60 -20.32
C GLY A 327 -17.82 21.10 -20.13
N PHE A 328 -18.79 21.46 -19.29
CA PHE A 328 -19.06 22.85 -18.91
C PHE A 328 -18.28 23.32 -17.67
N ALA A 329 -17.55 22.45 -16.98
CA ALA A 329 -16.86 22.76 -15.73
C ALA A 329 -15.47 23.42 -15.93
N ALA A 330 -14.90 23.30 -17.12
CA ALA A 330 -13.61 23.88 -17.48
C ALA A 330 -13.60 24.40 -18.92
N THR A 331 -12.65 25.29 -19.21
CA THR A 331 -12.40 25.85 -20.54
C THR A 331 -10.91 25.80 -20.85
N GLN A 332 -10.53 26.18 -22.08
CA GLN A 332 -9.13 26.31 -22.47
C GLN A 332 -8.33 27.35 -21.65
N TYR A 333 -9.01 28.27 -20.96
CA TYR A 333 -8.37 29.35 -20.20
C TYR A 333 -8.28 29.04 -18.71
N ASP A 334 -9.38 28.53 -18.14
CA ASP A 334 -9.51 28.16 -16.73
C ASP A 334 -10.82 27.39 -16.51
N GLY A 335 -11.01 26.88 -15.30
CA GLY A 335 -12.19 26.15 -14.87
C GLY A 335 -12.28 26.10 -13.35
N VAL A 336 -13.27 25.39 -12.83
CA VAL A 336 -13.39 25.19 -11.37
C VAL A 336 -12.08 24.61 -10.82
N HIS A 337 -11.51 23.65 -11.54
CA HIS A 337 -10.28 22.96 -11.17
C HIS A 337 -9.14 23.18 -12.16
N GLY A 338 -9.12 24.30 -12.91
CA GLY A 338 -8.09 24.58 -13.90
C GLY A 338 -8.51 24.23 -15.32
N ILE A 339 -7.52 24.13 -16.22
CA ILE A 339 -7.73 24.05 -17.67
C ILE A 339 -8.44 22.74 -18.06
N ASP A 340 -9.32 22.83 -19.05
CA ASP A 340 -9.93 21.68 -19.71
C ASP A 340 -8.84 20.85 -20.44
N PRO A 341 -8.62 19.58 -20.04
CA PRO A 341 -7.57 18.76 -20.64
C PRO A 341 -7.87 18.34 -22.08
N THR A 342 -9.11 18.51 -22.55
CA THR A 342 -9.46 18.27 -23.96
C THR A 342 -9.26 19.50 -24.86
N SER A 343 -8.89 20.64 -24.27
CA SER A 343 -8.61 21.85 -25.04
C SER A 343 -7.32 21.71 -25.87
N PRO A 344 -7.26 22.24 -27.10
CA PRO A 344 -6.06 22.17 -27.93
C PRO A 344 -4.81 22.78 -27.28
N SER A 345 -4.98 23.85 -26.48
CA SER A 345 -3.88 24.52 -25.78
C SER A 345 -3.27 23.68 -24.65
N PHE A 346 -4.01 22.70 -24.13
CA PHE A 346 -3.48 21.80 -23.10
C PHE A 346 -2.50 20.77 -23.67
N GLY A 347 -2.66 20.37 -24.94
CA GLY A 347 -1.68 19.52 -25.64
C GLY A 347 -1.77 18.01 -25.37
N ALA A 348 -2.83 17.52 -24.72
CA ALA A 348 -3.09 16.09 -24.58
C ALA A 348 -3.63 15.46 -25.88
N THR A 349 -3.47 14.15 -26.01
CA THR A 349 -4.14 13.38 -27.07
C THR A 349 -5.61 13.21 -26.73
N VAL A 350 -6.49 13.91 -27.46
CA VAL A 350 -7.93 13.84 -27.22
C VAL A 350 -8.52 12.59 -27.87
N LEU A 351 -9.20 11.74 -27.08
CA LEU A 351 -9.89 10.57 -27.58
C LEU A 351 -11.41 10.83 -27.59
N PRO A 352 -12.12 10.57 -28.71
CA PRO A 352 -13.56 10.83 -28.80
C PRO A 352 -14.40 9.77 -28.08
N SER A 353 -15.37 10.22 -27.28
CA SER A 353 -16.42 9.39 -26.66
C SER A 353 -17.79 10.06 -26.82
N GLN A 354 -18.87 9.27 -26.83
CA GLN A 354 -20.25 9.78 -26.81
C GLN A 354 -20.91 9.61 -25.44
N ALA A 355 -20.22 8.99 -24.48
CA ALA A 355 -20.72 8.70 -23.15
C ALA A 355 -21.20 9.96 -22.41
N ASP A 356 -22.15 9.76 -21.50
CA ASP A 356 -22.43 10.71 -20.44
C ASP A 356 -21.40 10.55 -19.31
N HIS A 357 -21.53 11.34 -18.24
CA HIS A 357 -20.54 11.32 -17.16
C HIS A 357 -20.33 9.95 -16.54
N SER A 358 -21.40 9.15 -16.40
CA SER A 358 -21.32 7.83 -15.76
C SER A 358 -21.17 6.68 -16.75
N GLY A 359 -21.45 6.93 -18.04
CA GLY A 359 -21.58 5.94 -19.10
C GLY A 359 -20.28 5.55 -19.82
N TYR A 360 -19.11 6.07 -19.40
CA TYR A 360 -17.83 5.74 -20.04
C TYR A 360 -17.54 4.23 -20.00
N TRP A 361 -18.00 3.53 -18.98
CA TRP A 361 -17.71 2.12 -18.74
C TRP A 361 -18.56 1.18 -19.60
N GLU A 362 -19.53 1.75 -20.32
CA GLU A 362 -20.42 1.11 -21.27
C GLU A 362 -20.09 1.53 -22.72
N ASP A 363 -19.20 2.50 -22.91
CA ASP A 363 -18.76 2.96 -24.23
C ASP A 363 -17.65 2.04 -24.76
N GLU A 364 -18.03 1.08 -25.61
CA GLU A 364 -17.12 0.13 -26.25
C GLU A 364 -15.95 0.81 -26.98
N LYS A 365 -16.18 1.99 -27.59
CA LYS A 365 -15.14 2.71 -28.31
C LYS A 365 -14.12 3.27 -27.34
N PHE A 366 -14.57 3.90 -26.25
CA PHE A 366 -13.67 4.37 -25.19
C PHE A 366 -12.86 3.21 -24.61
N LEU A 367 -13.52 2.08 -24.29
CA LEU A 367 -12.86 0.90 -23.75
C LEU A 367 -11.79 0.34 -24.71
N GLN A 368 -12.09 0.29 -26.01
CA GLN A 368 -11.11 -0.13 -27.01
C GLN A 368 -9.89 0.81 -27.07
N GLN A 369 -10.12 2.12 -27.00
CA GLN A 369 -9.03 3.09 -27.00
C GLN A 369 -8.20 3.02 -25.71
N LEU A 370 -8.85 2.82 -24.56
CA LEU A 370 -8.16 2.61 -23.28
C LEU A 370 -7.24 1.39 -23.33
N ARG A 371 -7.69 0.30 -23.97
CA ARG A 371 -6.85 -0.88 -24.21
C ARG A 371 -5.60 -0.55 -25.03
N GLU A 372 -5.71 0.28 -26.06
CA GLU A 372 -4.57 0.70 -26.88
C GLU A 372 -3.56 1.55 -26.10
N VAL A 373 -4.05 2.46 -25.25
CA VAL A 373 -3.22 3.28 -24.35
C VAL A 373 -2.46 2.40 -23.36
N VAL A 374 -3.16 1.48 -22.69
CA VAL A 374 -2.58 0.56 -21.71
C VAL A 374 -1.55 -0.36 -22.36
N ALA A 375 -1.78 -0.80 -23.60
CA ALA A 375 -0.83 -1.60 -24.36
C ALA A 375 0.37 -0.81 -24.91
N GLY A 376 0.38 0.54 -24.80
CA GLY A 376 1.42 1.39 -25.40
C GLY A 376 1.35 1.48 -26.93
N ASN A 377 0.21 1.17 -27.52
CA ASN A 377 -0.01 1.15 -28.97
C ASN A 377 -0.81 2.35 -29.49
N ALA A 378 -1.32 3.20 -28.59
CA ALA A 378 -2.10 4.37 -28.95
C ALA A 378 -1.22 5.34 -29.77
N LYS A 379 -1.64 5.61 -31.01
CA LYS A 379 -0.94 6.54 -31.88
C LYS A 379 -1.21 7.96 -31.41
N LYS A 380 -0.16 8.73 -31.13
CA LYS A 380 -0.25 10.19 -31.01
C LYS A 380 -0.84 10.74 -32.33
N PRO A 381 -1.94 11.51 -32.32
CA PRO A 381 -2.43 12.15 -33.52
C PRO A 381 -1.30 13.01 -34.11
N PRO A 382 -1.19 13.11 -35.44
CA PRO A 382 -0.22 14.01 -36.06
C PRO A 382 -0.47 15.46 -35.55
N PRO A 383 0.60 16.26 -35.41
CA PRO A 383 0.52 17.61 -34.85
C PRO A 383 -0.39 18.56 -35.64
#